data_AF-A0A8B7YDD2-F1
#
_entry.id   AF-A0A8B7YDD2-F1
#
_cell.length_a   1.000
_cell.length_b   1.000
_cell.length_c   1.000
_cell.angle_alpha   90.00
_cell.angle_beta   90.00
_cell.angle_gamma   90.00
#
_symmetry.space_group_name_H-M   'P 1'
#
loop_
_entity.id
_entity.type
_entity.pdbx_description
1 polymer ?
#
loop_
_entity_poly.entity_id
_entity_poly.type
_entity_poly.pdbx_seq_one_letter_code
_entity_poly.pdbx_strand_id
1 'polypeptide(L)'
;MAHWRRVNGVEEDGDSACSHHPHHIVYKKVEKLIQKMQDEKNGVPVRTVKSFMSKVPSVFTGADLVQWLMRILDIDQVNAIHLGSLLAANGYFFPITDHVLTLKDDNTFYRFQTPYFWPSNCWEPENTDYAVYLCKRTMQNKSRLELADYEAENLAKLQRMFSRKWEFIFMQAEAQAKVDKKRDKMERKVLDSQERAFWDVHRPVPGCVNTTEMDIKKLSRINRTCKKKKMNFGAGGERISPCASDSDLRSHSEELMRTDASHHEHLHFACCSPILFLKRKVEMQKARLEKRQYKTSKVAELLISYCQQYRDYDSFLCAPTEGSNPWLSDDPSLWEAATTMNLKDVPVWRVKKWGFSFDDLLKDPLGRDQFAKFLAKEFSQENLRFWVACQELKATAISKVPAKAQEIHDEFLSEASHSPINVDSKVREVTRKNMKGAAGRYTFDSAQEHIYTLMRSDSYSRFLKSDLYKELLNPKKKCQSHWEKTKSLIPKLPSLANRMDFLDK
;
A
#
# COMPACT_ATOMS: atom_id res chain seq x y z
N MET A 1 -34.75 -9.95 29.57
CA MET A 1 -34.67 -8.52 29.93
C MET A 1 -33.57 -7.83 29.13
N ALA A 2 -33.78 -7.63 27.83
CA ALA A 2 -32.87 -6.87 26.95
C ALA A 2 -33.67 -6.11 25.86
N HIS A 3 -34.92 -5.75 26.16
CA HIS A 3 -35.85 -5.13 25.21
C HIS A 3 -36.10 -3.64 25.52
N TRP A 4 -35.34 -3.05 26.44
CA TRP A 4 -35.49 -1.66 26.85
C TRP A 4 -34.13 -1.03 27.15
N ARG A 5 -33.42 -0.64 26.09
CA ARG A 5 -32.58 0.57 26.03
C ARG A 5 -32.10 0.72 24.60
N ARG A 6 -32.23 1.96 24.09
CA ARG A 6 -31.84 2.41 22.74
C ARG A 6 -32.92 2.26 21.66
N VAL A 7 -34.13 2.68 22.01
CA VAL A 7 -34.99 3.40 21.06
C VAL A 7 -35.00 4.85 21.55
N ASN A 8 -34.68 5.78 20.65
CA ASN A 8 -34.51 7.24 20.82
C ASN A 8 -33.06 7.70 21.04
N GLY A 9 -32.51 8.29 19.98
CA GLY A 9 -31.18 8.89 19.93
C GLY A 9 -30.76 9.10 18.48
N VAL A 10 -31.53 9.89 17.72
CA VAL A 10 -31.01 10.58 16.54
C VAL A 10 -30.16 11.72 17.10
N GLU A 11 -28.84 11.56 17.11
CA GLU A 11 -27.92 12.67 17.30
C GLU A 11 -27.26 12.99 15.97
N GLU A 12 -27.41 14.26 15.60
CA GLU A 12 -26.91 14.92 14.41
C GLU A 12 -25.38 14.98 14.35
N ASP A 13 -24.88 15.21 13.14
CA ASP A 13 -23.48 15.33 12.75
C ASP A 13 -22.59 16.11 13.73
N GLY A 14 -21.65 15.37 14.34
CA GLY A 14 -20.46 15.91 14.97
C GLY A 14 -19.26 15.05 14.57
N ASP A 15 -18.43 15.57 13.67
CA ASP A 15 -17.22 14.91 13.16
C ASP A 15 -16.16 14.78 14.28
N SER A 16 -16.35 13.81 15.18
CA SER A 16 -15.34 13.40 16.16
C SER A 16 -14.47 12.31 15.53
N ALA A 17 -13.38 12.74 14.91
CA ALA A 17 -12.44 11.90 14.16
C ALA A 17 -11.61 10.91 15.02
N CYS A 18 -12.05 10.49 16.21
CA CYS A 18 -11.27 9.59 17.06
C CYS A 18 -12.08 8.69 18.01
N SER A 19 -12.96 7.84 17.47
CA SER A 19 -13.49 6.67 18.22
C SER A 19 -14.11 5.57 17.33
N HIS A 20 -13.88 5.60 16.03
CA HIS A 20 -14.51 4.66 15.12
C HIS A 20 -13.66 3.40 14.96
N HIS A 21 -14.30 2.23 15.04
CA HIS A 21 -13.70 0.94 14.67
C HIS A 21 -12.90 1.10 13.36
N PRO A 22 -11.71 0.51 13.18
CA PRO A 22 -10.86 0.73 12.00
C PRO A 22 -11.56 0.41 10.66
N HIS A 23 -12.59 -0.44 10.70
CA HIS A 23 -13.41 -0.81 9.54
C HIS A 23 -14.72 -0.02 9.43
N HIS A 24 -14.96 1.00 10.28
CA HIS A 24 -16.22 1.74 10.32
C HIS A 24 -16.63 2.34 8.97
N ILE A 25 -15.67 2.88 8.21
CA ILE A 25 -15.94 3.40 6.85
C ILE A 25 -16.42 2.31 5.89
N VAL A 26 -15.91 1.09 6.05
CA VAL A 26 -16.32 -0.07 5.25
C VAL A 26 -17.74 -0.46 5.62
N TYR A 27 -18.04 -0.60 6.92
CA TYR A 27 -19.40 -0.89 7.41
C TYR A 27 -20.41 0.14 6.89
N LYS A 28 -20.12 1.43 7.01
CA LYS A 28 -21.00 2.51 6.53
C LYS A 28 -21.28 2.41 5.02
N LYS A 29 -20.29 2.04 4.20
CA LYS A 29 -20.47 1.86 2.75
C LYS A 29 -21.31 0.63 2.45
N VAL A 30 -21.01 -0.49 3.11
CA VAL A 30 -21.73 -1.76 2.91
C VAL A 30 -23.18 -1.63 3.34
N GLU A 31 -23.46 -1.07 4.51
CA GLU A 31 -24.82 -0.95 5.04
C GLU A 31 -25.69 -0.05 4.18
N LYS A 32 -25.13 1.02 3.61
CA LYS A 32 -25.82 1.82 2.58
C LYS A 32 -26.17 1.00 1.33
N LEU A 33 -25.29 0.08 0.92
CA LEU A 33 -25.58 -0.82 -0.20
C LEU A 33 -26.69 -1.82 0.18
N ILE A 34 -26.64 -2.41 1.38
CA ILE A 34 -27.68 -3.32 1.88
C ILE A 34 -29.05 -2.62 1.97
N GLN A 35 -29.08 -1.35 2.38
CA GLN A 35 -30.31 -0.55 2.37
C GLN A 35 -30.87 -0.38 0.96
N LYS A 36 -30.02 -0.11 -0.05
CA LYS A 36 -30.44 -0.07 -1.47
C LYS A 36 -30.95 -1.42 -1.96
N MET A 37 -30.34 -2.53 -1.52
CA MET A 37 -30.81 -3.88 -1.86
C MET A 37 -32.20 -4.16 -1.29
N GLN A 38 -32.57 -3.53 -0.17
CA GLN A 38 -33.87 -3.70 0.49
C GLN A 38 -34.93 -2.68 0.04
N ASP A 39 -34.62 -1.82 -0.94
CA ASP A 39 -35.58 -0.86 -1.49
C ASP A 39 -36.78 -1.57 -2.11
N GLU A 40 -38.00 -1.10 -1.83
CA GLU A 40 -39.24 -1.78 -2.26
C GLU A 40 -39.43 -1.81 -3.78
N LYS A 41 -38.89 -0.80 -4.49
CA LYS A 41 -39.10 -0.64 -5.94
C LYS A 41 -37.90 -1.11 -6.75
N ASN A 42 -36.71 -0.75 -6.30
CA ASN A 42 -35.46 -0.93 -7.04
C ASN A 42 -34.55 -1.98 -6.41
N GLY A 43 -34.91 -2.55 -5.26
CA GLY A 43 -34.14 -3.55 -4.53
C GLY A 43 -34.23 -4.96 -5.13
N VAL A 44 -33.69 -5.92 -4.38
CA VAL A 44 -33.73 -7.35 -4.70
C VAL A 44 -35.14 -7.87 -4.38
N PRO A 45 -35.78 -8.64 -5.29
CA PRO A 45 -37.15 -9.09 -5.10
C PRO A 45 -37.26 -10.10 -3.96
N VAL A 46 -37.70 -9.64 -2.78
CA VAL A 46 -37.95 -10.48 -1.60
C VAL A 46 -39.38 -11.05 -1.66
N ARG A 47 -39.52 -12.38 -1.52
CA ARG A 47 -40.80 -13.09 -1.67
C ARG A 47 -41.02 -14.08 -0.54
N THR A 48 -42.28 -14.50 -0.38
CA THR A 48 -42.64 -15.67 0.43
C THR A 48 -42.89 -16.86 -0.49
N VAL A 49 -42.01 -17.85 -0.44
CA VAL A 49 -42.09 -19.05 -1.28
C VAL A 49 -42.98 -20.09 -0.60
N LYS A 50 -43.98 -20.60 -1.32
CA LYS A 50 -44.87 -21.67 -0.88
C LYS A 50 -44.56 -22.93 -1.68
N SER A 51 -44.40 -24.06 -1.00
CA SER A 51 -44.33 -25.40 -1.56
C SER A 51 -45.42 -26.29 -0.95
N PHE A 52 -45.57 -27.51 -1.46
CA PHE A 52 -46.57 -28.48 -1.00
C PHE A 52 -46.50 -28.77 0.52
N MET A 53 -45.31 -28.67 1.15
CA MET A 53 -45.12 -28.99 2.58
C MET A 53 -44.50 -27.85 3.40
N SER A 54 -44.12 -26.72 2.78
CA SER A 54 -43.42 -25.64 3.49
C SER A 54 -43.75 -24.26 2.94
N LYS A 55 -43.78 -23.28 3.84
CA LYS A 55 -43.85 -21.85 3.52
C LYS A 55 -42.61 -21.18 4.10
N VAL A 56 -41.82 -20.54 3.24
CA VAL A 56 -40.58 -19.86 3.62
C VAL A 56 -40.75 -18.36 3.36
N PRO A 57 -40.84 -17.52 4.40
CA PRO A 57 -41.13 -16.10 4.28
C PRO A 57 -39.86 -15.31 4.03
N SER A 58 -40.01 -14.16 3.37
CA SER A 58 -38.98 -13.12 3.26
C SER A 58 -37.61 -13.64 2.80
N VAL A 59 -37.58 -14.29 1.63
CA VAL A 59 -36.36 -14.80 0.99
C VAL A 59 -36.21 -14.24 -0.42
N PHE A 60 -34.97 -14.19 -0.90
CA PHE A 60 -34.61 -13.88 -2.28
C PHE A 60 -33.67 -14.98 -2.81
N THR A 61 -33.51 -15.08 -4.13
CA THR A 61 -32.59 -16.07 -4.72
C THR A 61 -31.20 -15.49 -4.90
N GLY A 62 -30.19 -16.35 -4.92
CA GLY A 62 -28.81 -15.97 -5.23
C GLY A 62 -28.70 -15.32 -6.60
N ALA A 63 -29.34 -15.92 -7.61
CA ALA A 63 -29.39 -15.38 -8.97
C ALA A 63 -29.98 -13.96 -9.06
N ASP A 64 -31.10 -13.70 -8.36
CA ASP A 64 -31.70 -12.36 -8.32
C ASP A 64 -30.72 -11.32 -7.73
N LEU A 65 -29.99 -11.70 -6.67
CA LEU A 65 -29.02 -10.81 -6.04
C LEU A 65 -27.80 -10.55 -6.94
N VAL A 66 -27.27 -11.59 -7.62
CA VAL A 66 -26.13 -11.45 -8.54
C VAL A 66 -26.50 -10.52 -9.69
N GLN A 67 -27.66 -10.74 -10.33
CA GLN A 67 -28.15 -9.87 -11.40
C GLN A 67 -28.37 -8.43 -10.92
N TRP A 68 -28.90 -8.25 -9.71
CA TRP A 68 -29.07 -6.93 -9.12
C TRP A 68 -27.73 -6.22 -8.92
N LEU A 69 -26.71 -6.91 -8.40
CA LEU A 69 -25.37 -6.37 -8.17
C LEU A 69 -24.69 -5.96 -9.48
N MET A 70 -24.74 -6.82 -10.50
CA MET A 70 -24.17 -6.52 -11.82
C MET A 70 -24.78 -5.24 -12.40
N ARG A 71 -26.11 -5.09 -12.31
CA ARG A 71 -26.84 -3.93 -12.84
C ARG A 71 -26.55 -2.63 -12.07
N ILE A 72 -26.53 -2.69 -10.74
CA ILE A 72 -26.43 -1.47 -9.90
C ILE A 72 -25.00 -0.97 -9.77
N LEU A 73 -24.02 -1.87 -9.83
CA LEU A 73 -22.60 -1.54 -9.66
C LEU A 73 -21.81 -1.53 -10.97
N ASP A 74 -22.42 -1.94 -12.09
CA ASP A 74 -21.76 -2.09 -13.40
C ASP A 74 -20.51 -2.97 -13.33
N ILE A 75 -20.70 -4.18 -12.77
CA ILE A 75 -19.64 -5.18 -12.58
C ILE A 75 -20.01 -6.50 -13.27
N ASP A 76 -19.00 -7.27 -13.63
CA ASP A 76 -19.20 -8.62 -14.18
C ASP A 76 -19.71 -9.61 -13.12
N GLN A 77 -20.15 -10.77 -13.60
CA GLN A 77 -20.74 -11.82 -12.77
C GLN A 77 -19.74 -12.33 -11.71
N VAL A 78 -18.47 -12.48 -12.06
CA VAL A 78 -17.43 -12.98 -11.14
C VAL A 78 -17.21 -11.99 -9.99
N ASN A 79 -17.07 -10.69 -10.27
CA ASN A 79 -16.93 -9.70 -9.21
C ASN A 79 -18.21 -9.53 -8.40
N ALA A 80 -19.39 -9.67 -9.01
CA ALA A 80 -20.67 -9.64 -8.29
C ALA A 80 -20.81 -10.79 -7.29
N ILE A 81 -20.49 -12.03 -7.69
CA ILE A 81 -20.50 -13.20 -6.81
C ILE A 81 -19.46 -13.04 -5.70
N HIS A 82 -18.25 -12.56 -6.02
CA HIS A 82 -17.21 -12.33 -5.04
C HIS A 82 -17.62 -11.29 -3.99
N LEU A 83 -18.09 -10.12 -4.43
CA LEU A 83 -18.58 -9.07 -3.53
C LEU A 83 -19.75 -9.58 -2.68
N GLY A 84 -20.74 -10.23 -3.30
CA GLY A 84 -21.87 -10.79 -2.58
C GLY A 84 -21.46 -11.84 -1.54
N SER A 85 -20.47 -12.68 -1.85
CA SER A 85 -19.93 -13.65 -0.90
C SER A 85 -19.22 -12.96 0.27
N LEU A 86 -18.50 -11.87 0.03
CA LEU A 86 -17.92 -11.06 1.12
C LEU A 86 -19.01 -10.42 1.99
N LEU A 87 -20.11 -9.93 1.41
CA LEU A 87 -21.25 -9.39 2.15
C LEU A 87 -21.93 -10.46 3.01
N ALA A 88 -22.08 -11.66 2.48
CA ALA A 88 -22.62 -12.81 3.21
C ALA A 88 -21.70 -13.21 4.37
N ALA A 89 -20.39 -13.33 4.12
CA ALA A 89 -19.39 -13.69 5.13
C ALA A 89 -19.25 -12.66 6.27
N ASN A 90 -19.63 -11.39 6.02
CA ASN A 90 -19.74 -10.36 7.06
C ASN A 90 -21.12 -10.33 7.73
N GLY A 91 -22.03 -11.24 7.38
CA GLY A 91 -23.31 -11.42 8.06
C GLY A 91 -24.41 -10.46 7.66
N TYR A 92 -24.33 -9.77 6.52
CA TYR A 92 -25.40 -8.85 6.09
C TYR A 92 -26.61 -9.56 5.48
N PHE A 93 -26.38 -10.73 4.90
CA PHE A 93 -27.40 -11.70 4.50
C PHE A 93 -26.80 -13.10 4.57
N PHE A 94 -27.61 -14.13 4.53
CA PHE A 94 -27.14 -15.50 4.74
C PHE A 94 -28.02 -16.53 4.03
N PRO A 95 -27.45 -17.68 3.60
CA PRO A 95 -28.22 -18.78 3.06
C PRO A 95 -29.07 -19.42 4.16
N ILE A 96 -30.32 -19.75 3.86
CA ILE A 96 -31.25 -20.26 4.88
C ILE A 96 -30.98 -21.73 5.28
N THR A 97 -30.33 -22.50 4.41
CA THR A 97 -30.10 -23.96 4.54
C THR A 97 -28.66 -24.35 4.88
N ASP A 98 -27.71 -23.42 4.79
CA ASP A 98 -26.27 -23.70 4.91
C ASP A 98 -25.65 -22.85 6.03
N HIS A 99 -24.63 -23.38 6.70
CA HIS A 99 -23.81 -22.67 7.68
C HIS A 99 -22.64 -21.92 7.03
N VAL A 100 -22.26 -22.30 5.79
CA VAL A 100 -21.21 -21.60 5.05
C VAL A 100 -21.79 -20.33 4.42
N LEU A 101 -21.30 -19.18 4.88
CA LEU A 101 -21.77 -17.86 4.46
C LEU A 101 -21.15 -17.43 3.11
N THR A 102 -21.69 -17.97 2.01
CA THR A 102 -21.26 -17.64 0.64
C THR A 102 -22.45 -17.39 -0.28
N LEU A 103 -22.26 -16.55 -1.31
CA LEU A 103 -23.25 -16.36 -2.37
C LEU A 103 -23.04 -17.38 -3.49
N LYS A 104 -24.12 -18.02 -3.92
CA LYS A 104 -24.17 -18.92 -5.08
C LYS A 104 -25.07 -18.29 -6.13
N ASP A 105 -24.66 -18.32 -7.39
CA ASP A 105 -25.46 -17.81 -8.50
C ASP A 105 -26.44 -18.88 -9.01
N ASP A 106 -27.42 -19.18 -8.16
CA ASP A 106 -28.43 -20.20 -8.39
C ASP A 106 -29.74 -19.85 -7.64
N ASN A 107 -30.65 -20.82 -7.57
CA ASN A 107 -31.93 -20.68 -6.87
C ASN A 107 -31.83 -20.88 -5.34
N THR A 108 -30.62 -20.87 -4.76
CA THR A 108 -30.44 -20.93 -3.30
C THR A 108 -31.11 -19.72 -2.66
N PHE A 109 -31.85 -19.97 -1.58
CA PHE A 109 -32.56 -18.92 -0.86
C PHE A 109 -31.69 -18.26 0.20
N TYR A 110 -31.73 -16.93 0.19
CA TYR A 110 -31.04 -16.07 1.13
C TYR A 110 -32.02 -15.18 1.89
N ARG A 111 -31.58 -14.69 3.05
CA ARG A 111 -32.34 -13.75 3.89
C ARG A 111 -31.43 -12.62 4.36
N PHE A 112 -31.96 -11.40 4.38
CA PHE A 112 -31.27 -10.26 5.00
C PHE A 112 -31.17 -10.40 6.52
N GLN A 113 -30.03 -10.01 7.08
CA GLN A 113 -29.81 -9.95 8.51
C GLN A 113 -30.45 -8.69 9.11
N THR A 114 -30.93 -8.81 10.35
CA THR A 114 -31.44 -7.65 11.10
C THR A 114 -30.30 -6.67 11.45
N PRO A 115 -30.52 -5.34 11.37
CA PRO A 115 -29.53 -4.34 11.75
C PRO A 115 -28.94 -4.50 13.15
N TYR A 116 -29.68 -5.14 14.06
CA TYR A 116 -29.18 -5.47 15.40
C TYR A 116 -27.91 -6.35 15.35
N PHE A 117 -27.84 -7.30 14.43
CA PHE A 117 -26.71 -8.21 14.28
C PHE A 117 -25.66 -7.73 13.28
N TRP A 118 -25.73 -6.48 12.81
CA TRP A 118 -24.72 -5.96 11.89
C TRP A 118 -23.35 -5.76 12.56
N PRO A 119 -22.24 -5.98 11.84
CA PRO A 119 -20.88 -5.80 12.37
C PRO A 119 -20.56 -4.39 12.88
N SER A 120 -21.25 -3.35 12.38
CA SER A 120 -21.08 -1.97 12.86
C SER A 120 -21.40 -1.79 14.34
N ASN A 121 -22.22 -2.66 14.92
CA ASN A 121 -22.51 -2.68 16.35
C ASN A 121 -21.33 -3.19 17.20
N CYS A 122 -20.21 -3.57 16.56
CA CYS A 122 -18.96 -3.97 17.19
C CYS A 122 -19.15 -5.08 18.22
N TRP A 123 -19.82 -6.15 17.80
CA TRP A 123 -20.08 -7.32 18.62
C TRP A 123 -18.79 -8.03 19.01
N GLU A 124 -18.65 -8.34 20.30
CA GLU A 124 -17.59 -9.21 20.86
C GLU A 124 -18.26 -10.30 21.71
N PRO A 125 -18.96 -11.27 21.09
CA PRO A 125 -19.77 -12.24 21.83
C PRO A 125 -18.90 -13.22 22.62
N GLU A 126 -19.26 -13.43 23.89
CA GLU A 126 -18.51 -14.29 24.79
C GLU A 126 -18.80 -15.78 24.56
N ASN A 127 -17.92 -16.63 25.06
CA ASN A 127 -18.13 -18.07 25.04
C ASN A 127 -19.33 -18.51 25.89
N THR A 128 -19.71 -17.74 26.92
CA THR A 128 -20.91 -17.98 27.72
C THR A 128 -22.18 -17.81 26.87
N ASP A 129 -22.24 -16.76 26.05
CA ASP A 129 -23.38 -16.50 25.16
C ASP A 129 -23.54 -17.61 24.12
N TYR A 130 -22.42 -18.09 23.56
CA TYR A 130 -22.43 -19.18 22.60
C TYR A 130 -22.89 -20.50 23.25
N ALA A 131 -22.47 -20.78 24.48
CA ALA A 131 -22.92 -21.94 25.23
C ALA A 131 -24.44 -21.91 25.48
N VAL A 132 -25.00 -20.75 25.84
CA VAL A 132 -26.45 -20.55 25.99
C VAL A 132 -27.17 -20.81 24.67
N TYR A 133 -26.65 -20.28 23.55
CA TYR A 133 -27.23 -20.49 22.22
C TYR A 133 -27.27 -21.98 21.81
N LEU A 134 -26.14 -22.69 21.94
CA LEU A 134 -26.05 -24.10 21.59
C LEU A 134 -26.94 -24.97 22.51
N CYS A 135 -26.92 -24.70 23.82
CA CYS A 135 -27.79 -25.37 24.78
C CYS A 135 -29.27 -25.13 24.46
N LYS A 136 -29.65 -23.89 24.09
CA LYS A 136 -31.03 -23.57 23.69
C LYS A 136 -31.45 -24.38 22.47
N ARG A 137 -30.56 -24.57 21.48
CA ARG A 137 -30.83 -25.36 20.27
C ARG A 137 -31.07 -26.83 20.56
N THR A 138 -30.26 -27.45 21.42
CA THR A 138 -30.42 -28.86 21.79
C THR A 138 -31.74 -29.12 22.51
N MET A 139 -32.32 -28.12 23.17
CA MET A 139 -33.60 -28.25 23.89
C MET A 139 -34.84 -28.19 23.00
N GLN A 140 -34.71 -27.80 21.73
CA GLN A 140 -35.89 -27.57 20.86
C GLN A 140 -36.41 -28.83 20.16
N ASN A 141 -35.66 -29.95 20.17
CA ASN A 141 -36.02 -31.24 19.54
C ASN A 141 -36.63 -31.09 18.13
N LYS A 142 -35.96 -30.34 17.26
CA LYS A 142 -36.36 -30.13 15.85
C LYS A 142 -35.17 -30.39 14.95
N SER A 143 -35.35 -31.21 13.92
CA SER A 143 -34.28 -31.58 12.97
C SER A 143 -33.56 -30.37 12.36
N ARG A 144 -34.30 -29.33 11.96
CA ARG A 144 -33.71 -28.08 11.43
C ARG A 144 -32.79 -27.31 12.41
N LEU A 145 -32.80 -27.66 13.70
CA LEU A 145 -32.03 -27.02 14.77
C LEU A 145 -31.00 -27.96 15.39
N GLU A 146 -30.90 -29.19 14.89
CA GLU A 146 -29.86 -30.13 15.29
C GLU A 146 -28.49 -29.49 15.11
N LEU A 147 -27.59 -29.79 16.04
CA LEU A 147 -26.24 -29.27 15.99
C LEU A 147 -25.47 -29.98 14.90
N ALA A 148 -24.72 -29.22 14.10
CA ALA A 148 -23.70 -29.82 13.25
C ALA A 148 -22.56 -30.41 14.12
N ASP A 149 -21.76 -31.32 13.56
CA ASP A 149 -20.70 -32.01 14.31
C ASP A 149 -19.73 -31.04 15.00
N TYR A 150 -19.31 -29.98 14.30
CA TYR A 150 -18.41 -28.96 14.86
C TYR A 150 -19.08 -28.16 15.99
N GLU A 151 -20.39 -27.93 15.91
CA GLU A 151 -21.16 -27.25 16.96
C GLU A 151 -21.31 -28.15 18.19
N ALA A 152 -21.53 -29.45 17.99
CA ALA A 152 -21.58 -30.44 19.06
C ALA A 152 -20.23 -30.57 19.78
N GLU A 153 -19.12 -30.57 19.01
CA GLU A 153 -17.77 -30.56 19.57
C GLU A 153 -17.49 -29.28 20.38
N ASN A 154 -17.91 -28.13 19.86
CA ASN A 154 -17.82 -26.85 20.57
C ASN A 154 -18.65 -26.85 21.86
N LEU A 155 -19.88 -27.40 21.83
CA LEU A 155 -20.72 -27.54 23.02
C LEU A 155 -20.02 -28.40 24.08
N ALA A 156 -19.44 -29.54 23.69
CA ALA A 156 -18.71 -30.42 24.59
C ALA A 156 -17.46 -29.74 25.20
N LYS A 157 -16.76 -28.88 24.44
CA LYS A 157 -15.67 -28.04 24.96
C LYS A 157 -16.18 -27.03 25.98
N LEU A 158 -17.27 -26.34 25.67
CA LEU A 158 -17.87 -25.32 26.55
C LEU A 158 -18.41 -25.91 27.84
N GLN A 159 -19.04 -27.09 27.79
CA GLN A 159 -19.49 -27.83 28.97
C GLN A 159 -18.34 -28.16 29.92
N ARG A 160 -17.19 -28.58 29.38
CA ARG A 160 -15.98 -28.81 30.19
C ARG A 160 -15.46 -27.50 30.79
N MET A 161 -15.36 -26.45 29.98
CA MET A 161 -14.88 -25.13 30.43
C MET A 161 -15.76 -24.49 31.51
N PHE A 162 -17.08 -24.62 31.39
CA PHE A 162 -18.06 -23.98 32.28
C PHE A 162 -18.78 -24.96 33.20
N SER A 163 -18.19 -26.11 33.50
CA SER A 163 -18.80 -27.18 34.32
C SER A 163 -19.45 -26.66 35.61
N ARG A 164 -18.77 -25.79 36.37
CA ARG A 164 -19.28 -25.19 37.62
C ARG A 164 -20.40 -24.17 37.45
N LYS A 165 -20.56 -23.61 36.24
CA LYS A 165 -21.58 -22.60 35.91
C LYS A 165 -22.66 -23.14 34.97
N TRP A 166 -22.62 -24.43 34.65
CA TRP A 166 -23.48 -25.03 33.61
C TRP A 166 -24.97 -24.92 33.94
N GLU A 167 -25.36 -25.07 35.20
CA GLU A 167 -26.75 -24.90 35.63
C GLU A 167 -27.29 -23.50 35.30
N PHE A 168 -26.48 -22.44 35.47
CA PHE A 168 -26.87 -21.08 35.12
C PHE A 168 -27.04 -20.91 33.60
N ILE A 169 -26.15 -21.50 32.81
CA ILE A 169 -26.24 -21.51 31.35
C ILE A 169 -27.51 -22.21 30.90
N PHE A 170 -27.81 -23.37 31.49
CA PHE A 170 -29.02 -24.14 31.20
C PHE A 170 -30.29 -23.37 31.58
N MET A 171 -30.35 -22.78 32.78
CA MET A 171 -31.49 -21.95 33.21
C MET A 171 -31.72 -20.76 32.26
N GLN A 172 -30.64 -20.12 31.82
CA GLN A 172 -30.73 -19.00 30.87
C GLN A 172 -31.24 -19.47 29.49
N ALA A 173 -30.73 -20.59 28.98
CA ALA A 173 -31.18 -21.18 27.72
C ALA A 173 -32.66 -21.60 27.78
N GLU A 174 -33.10 -22.20 28.90
CA GLU A 174 -34.49 -22.59 29.12
C GLU A 174 -35.42 -21.38 29.15
N ALA A 175 -35.03 -20.32 29.86
CA ALA A 175 -35.80 -19.07 29.93
C ALA A 175 -35.96 -18.42 28.55
N GLN A 176 -34.90 -18.40 27.73
CA GLN A 176 -34.97 -17.91 26.36
C GLN A 176 -35.88 -18.79 25.49
N ALA A 177 -35.74 -20.12 25.56
CA ALA A 177 -36.61 -21.04 24.82
C ALA A 177 -38.10 -20.88 25.19
N LYS A 178 -38.41 -20.57 26.45
CA LYS A 178 -39.78 -20.27 26.92
C LYS A 178 -40.32 -18.98 26.29
N VAL A 179 -39.50 -17.95 26.13
CA VAL A 179 -39.88 -16.70 25.44
C VAL A 179 -40.10 -16.96 23.95
N ASP A 180 -39.19 -17.69 23.30
CA ASP A 180 -39.28 -18.02 21.88
C ASP A 180 -40.56 -18.83 21.57
N LYS A 181 -40.97 -19.70 22.49
CA LYS A 181 -42.22 -20.48 22.39
C LYS A 181 -43.50 -19.64 22.32
N LYS A 182 -43.48 -18.39 22.81
CA LYS A 182 -44.62 -17.46 22.77
C LYS A 182 -44.81 -16.75 21.42
N ARG A 183 -43.78 -16.75 20.56
CA ARG A 183 -43.82 -16.14 19.22
C ARG A 183 -44.56 -17.02 18.23
N ASP A 184 -45.10 -16.44 17.16
CA ASP A 184 -45.68 -17.21 16.07
C ASP A 184 -44.65 -18.15 15.43
N LYS A 185 -45.11 -19.28 14.89
CA LYS A 185 -44.25 -20.31 14.28
C LYS A 185 -43.38 -19.74 13.15
N MET A 186 -43.93 -18.83 12.36
CA MET A 186 -43.23 -18.28 11.20
C MET A 186 -42.18 -17.25 11.63
N GLU A 187 -42.56 -16.34 12.51
CA GLU A 187 -41.66 -15.34 13.11
C GLU A 187 -40.47 -16.02 13.80
N ARG A 188 -40.74 -17.05 14.60
CA ARG A 188 -39.70 -17.82 15.30
C ARG A 188 -38.69 -18.44 14.33
N LYS A 189 -39.14 -19.00 13.20
CA LYS A 189 -38.23 -19.56 12.19
C LYS A 189 -37.28 -18.50 11.63
N VAL A 190 -37.77 -17.28 11.42
CA VAL A 190 -36.95 -16.15 10.93
C VAL A 190 -35.92 -15.76 11.99
N LEU A 191 -36.36 -15.53 13.22
CA LEU A 191 -35.49 -15.15 14.34
C LEU A 191 -34.41 -16.21 14.63
N ASP A 192 -34.78 -17.50 14.66
CA ASP A 192 -33.83 -18.60 14.83
C ASP A 192 -32.75 -18.58 13.73
N SER A 193 -33.14 -18.32 12.47
CA SER A 193 -32.21 -18.28 11.34
C SER A 193 -31.28 -17.06 11.38
N GLN A 194 -31.77 -15.91 11.86
CA GLN A 194 -30.98 -14.69 12.03
C GLN A 194 -29.94 -14.84 13.15
N GLU A 195 -30.33 -15.44 14.28
CA GLU A 195 -29.41 -15.75 15.37
C GLU A 195 -28.38 -16.81 14.96
N ARG A 196 -28.77 -17.83 14.19
CA ARG A 196 -27.82 -18.78 13.58
C ARG A 196 -26.78 -18.06 12.73
N ALA A 197 -27.21 -17.22 11.80
CA ALA A 197 -26.30 -16.48 10.92
C ALA A 197 -25.37 -15.53 11.68
N PHE A 198 -25.81 -14.95 12.80
CA PHE A 198 -24.93 -14.18 13.68
C PHE A 198 -23.79 -15.05 14.22
N TRP A 199 -24.10 -16.27 14.68
CA TRP A 199 -23.08 -17.20 15.16
C TRP A 199 -22.22 -17.78 14.05
N ASP A 200 -22.75 -17.98 12.84
CA ASP A 200 -21.95 -18.43 11.68
C ASP A 200 -20.86 -17.40 11.30
N VAL A 201 -21.03 -16.11 11.64
CA VAL A 201 -19.97 -15.08 11.50
C VAL A 201 -18.94 -15.18 12.63
N HIS A 202 -19.39 -15.26 13.89
CA HIS A 202 -18.51 -15.13 15.07
C HIS A 202 -17.88 -16.45 15.52
N ARG A 203 -18.44 -17.58 15.09
CA ARG A 203 -17.99 -18.95 15.34
C ARG A 203 -18.12 -19.75 14.03
N PRO A 204 -17.36 -19.36 12.99
CA PRO A 204 -17.53 -19.90 11.65
C PRO A 204 -17.24 -21.39 11.58
N VAL A 205 -17.78 -22.04 10.55
CA VAL A 205 -17.48 -23.43 10.21
C VAL A 205 -15.96 -23.60 10.06
N PRO A 206 -15.34 -24.66 10.61
CA PRO A 206 -13.91 -24.91 10.45
C PRO A 206 -13.47 -24.86 8.99
N GLY A 207 -12.39 -24.11 8.71
CA GLY A 207 -11.89 -23.87 7.34
C GLY A 207 -12.44 -22.63 6.66
N CYS A 208 -13.50 -22.01 7.18
CA CYS A 208 -13.95 -20.69 6.73
C CYS A 208 -13.10 -19.56 7.32
N VAL A 209 -12.96 -18.48 6.57
CA VAL A 209 -12.27 -17.26 7.02
C VAL A 209 -13.08 -16.60 8.14
N ASN A 210 -12.43 -16.30 9.25
CA ASN A 210 -13.05 -15.52 10.32
C ASN A 210 -13.01 -14.02 9.98
N THR A 211 -14.14 -13.47 9.56
CA THR A 211 -14.25 -12.06 9.15
C THR A 211 -14.17 -11.07 10.32
N THR A 212 -14.26 -11.53 11.57
CA THR A 212 -14.13 -10.69 12.76
C THR A 212 -12.67 -10.48 13.18
N GLU A 213 -11.72 -11.21 12.58
CA GLU A 213 -10.30 -11.03 12.89
C GLU A 213 -9.77 -9.68 12.39
N MET A 214 -9.01 -9.00 13.25
CA MET A 214 -8.46 -7.68 12.95
C MET A 214 -6.94 -7.68 13.01
N ASP A 215 -6.32 -6.98 12.06
CA ASP A 215 -4.87 -6.77 12.01
C ASP A 215 -4.35 -6.15 13.32
N ILE A 216 -3.26 -6.71 13.84
CA ILE A 216 -2.65 -6.31 15.13
C ILE A 216 -2.23 -4.83 15.18
N LYS A 217 -1.85 -4.25 14.04
CA LYS A 217 -1.49 -2.82 13.93
C LYS A 217 -2.73 -1.94 14.06
N LYS A 218 -3.89 -2.41 13.56
CA LYS A 218 -5.18 -1.72 13.73
C LYS A 218 -5.64 -1.78 15.19
N LEU A 219 -5.57 -2.95 15.83
CA LEU A 219 -5.85 -3.14 17.26
C LEU A 219 -5.00 -2.23 18.16
N SER A 220 -3.70 -2.13 17.88
CA SER A 220 -2.77 -1.29 18.66
C SER A 220 -3.10 0.20 18.60
N ARG A 221 -3.65 0.69 17.47
CA ARG A 221 -4.06 2.10 17.31
C ARG A 221 -5.28 2.42 18.17
N ILE A 222 -6.24 1.51 18.28
CA ILE A 222 -7.42 1.64 19.15
C ILE A 222 -7.00 1.73 20.62
N ASN A 223 -6.09 0.85 21.06
CA ASN A 223 -5.65 0.84 22.46
C ASN A 223 -4.88 2.10 22.86
N ARG A 224 -4.15 2.72 21.92
CA ARG A 224 -3.45 4.01 22.16
C ARG A 224 -4.42 5.18 22.34
N THR A 225 -5.54 5.21 21.61
CA THR A 225 -6.54 6.29 21.75
C THR A 225 -7.37 6.12 23.02
N CYS A 226 -7.68 4.89 23.44
CA CYS A 226 -8.35 4.60 24.70
C CYS A 226 -7.50 4.95 25.93
N LYS A 227 -6.18 4.71 25.92
CA LYS A 227 -5.28 5.13 27.02
C LYS A 227 -5.23 6.65 27.21
N LYS A 228 -5.35 7.43 26.13
CA LYS A 228 -5.44 8.90 26.21
C LYS A 228 -6.70 9.40 26.91
N LYS A 229 -7.81 8.65 26.90
CA LYS A 229 -9.06 9.01 27.59
C LYS A 229 -9.03 8.77 29.10
N LYS A 230 -8.19 7.85 29.61
CA LYS A 230 -8.08 7.59 31.06
C LYS A 230 -7.33 8.68 31.85
N MET A 231 -6.68 9.62 31.18
CA MET A 231 -5.91 10.71 31.81
C MET A 231 -6.59 12.08 31.79
N ASN A 232 -7.93 12.15 31.86
CA ASN A 232 -8.63 13.42 32.07
C ASN A 232 -9.38 13.45 33.42
N PHE A 233 -8.75 14.17 34.36
CA PHE A 233 -9.24 14.95 35.49
C PHE A 233 -10.55 14.55 36.17
N GLY A 234 -10.42 14.05 37.40
CA GLY A 234 -11.49 14.09 38.39
C GLY A 234 -11.86 15.55 38.67
N ALA A 235 -13.13 15.89 38.45
CA ALA A 235 -13.69 17.17 38.81
C ALA A 235 -13.80 17.27 40.35
N GLY A 236 -12.82 17.92 40.98
CA GLY A 236 -12.98 18.52 42.30
C GLY A 236 -13.79 19.79 42.15
N GLY A 237 -14.99 19.82 42.72
CA GLY A 237 -15.83 21.01 42.73
C GLY A 237 -15.36 22.00 43.78
N GLU A 238 -15.21 23.26 43.39
CA GLU A 238 -15.21 24.40 44.29
C GLU A 238 -15.85 25.60 43.57
N ARG A 239 -16.82 26.22 44.26
CA ARG A 239 -17.41 27.51 43.89
C ARG A 239 -16.35 28.61 44.09
N ILE A 240 -16.46 29.73 43.35
CA ILE A 240 -16.47 31.12 43.87
C ILE A 240 -16.61 32.13 42.69
N SER A 241 -17.36 33.20 42.98
CA SER A 241 -17.79 34.38 42.21
C SER A 241 -16.79 35.12 41.30
N PRO A 242 -17.27 36.04 40.43
CA PRO A 242 -16.45 36.85 39.55
C PRO A 242 -16.08 38.19 40.20
N CYS A 243 -14.77 38.46 40.38
CA CYS A 243 -14.16 39.79 40.34
C CYS A 243 -12.67 39.69 40.73
N ALA A 244 -11.76 40.05 39.82
CA ALA A 244 -10.57 40.89 40.08
C ALA A 244 -9.69 40.96 38.82
N SER A 245 -9.06 42.12 38.66
CA SER A 245 -8.35 42.67 37.51
C SER A 245 -6.94 42.12 37.25
N ASP A 246 -6.45 42.37 36.03
CA ASP A 246 -5.06 42.25 35.57
C ASP A 246 -4.08 43.01 36.51
N SER A 247 -3.37 42.33 37.41
CA SER A 247 -2.18 42.92 38.04
C SER A 247 -1.08 41.97 38.53
N ASP A 248 -1.30 40.65 38.67
CA ASP A 248 -0.34 39.80 39.42
C ASP A 248 0.43 38.78 38.57
N LEU A 249 0.93 39.21 37.41
CA LEU A 249 1.93 38.46 36.63
C LEU A 249 3.31 39.10 36.80
N ARG A 250 3.91 38.99 38.00
CA ARG A 250 5.36 39.21 38.22
C ARG A 250 5.78 38.82 39.63
N SER A 251 5.97 37.53 39.87
CA SER A 251 7.08 36.98 40.66
C SER A 251 6.88 35.48 40.83
N HIS A 252 7.97 34.74 41.01
CA HIS A 252 8.12 33.27 41.06
C HIS A 252 8.71 32.68 39.78
N SER A 253 9.94 33.10 39.48
CA SER A 253 10.81 32.48 38.48
C SER A 253 12.09 31.90 39.08
N GLU A 254 12.09 31.48 40.34
CA GLU A 254 13.26 30.80 40.91
C GLU A 254 12.83 29.59 41.74
N GLU A 255 13.59 28.51 41.53
CA GLU A 255 13.66 27.30 42.36
C GLU A 255 12.69 26.15 42.02
N LEU A 256 13.16 25.19 41.19
CA LEU A 256 13.47 23.82 41.65
C LEU A 256 14.03 22.95 40.49
N MET A 257 15.35 22.74 40.49
CA MET A 257 15.95 21.56 39.84
C MET A 257 15.88 20.38 40.81
N ARG A 258 15.12 19.32 40.47
CA ARG A 258 15.44 17.89 40.71
C ARG A 258 14.25 17.02 40.30
N THR A 259 14.46 16.17 39.29
CA THR A 259 14.06 14.76 39.16
C THR A 259 13.87 14.38 37.68
N ASP A 260 14.53 13.28 37.31
CA ASP A 260 14.78 12.73 35.97
C ASP A 260 13.53 12.06 35.32
N ALA A 261 12.33 12.44 35.76
CA ALA A 261 11.06 11.97 35.21
C ALA A 261 10.30 13.05 34.42
N SER A 262 10.74 14.30 34.50
CA SER A 262 10.05 15.46 33.93
C SER A 262 10.33 15.70 32.44
N HIS A 263 11.36 15.11 31.85
CA HIS A 263 11.69 15.32 30.43
C HIS A 263 10.63 14.75 29.48
N HIS A 264 9.91 13.70 29.88
CA HIS A 264 8.82 13.15 29.05
C HIS A 264 7.50 13.94 29.18
N GLU A 265 7.24 14.55 30.34
CA GLU A 265 6.08 15.43 30.56
C GLU A 265 6.28 16.82 29.93
N HIS A 266 7.49 17.39 29.99
CA HIS A 266 7.78 18.68 29.37
C HIS A 266 7.73 18.64 27.84
N LEU A 267 8.14 17.54 27.19
CA LEU A 267 7.92 17.38 25.74
C LEU A 267 6.43 17.22 25.37
N HIS A 268 5.62 16.66 26.26
CA HIS A 268 4.20 16.43 26.00
C HIS A 268 3.37 17.72 26.21
N PHE A 269 3.73 18.56 27.20
CA PHE A 269 3.13 19.87 27.41
C PHE A 269 3.50 20.88 26.31
N ALA A 270 4.74 20.82 25.79
CA ALA A 270 5.17 21.65 24.65
C ALA A 270 4.40 21.34 23.36
N CYS A 271 3.82 20.15 23.21
CA CYS A 271 3.02 19.78 22.05
C CYS A 271 1.55 20.22 22.15
N CYS A 272 1.12 20.77 23.30
CA CYS A 272 -0.25 21.20 23.59
C CYS A 272 -0.39 22.71 23.83
N SER A 273 0.65 23.53 23.65
CA SER A 273 0.48 24.98 23.62
C SER A 273 -0.19 25.40 22.31
N PRO A 274 -1.40 26.01 22.34
CA PRO A 274 -2.06 26.50 21.13
C PRO A 274 -1.17 27.46 20.32
N ILE A 275 -0.32 28.22 21.01
CA ILE A 275 0.62 29.17 20.40
C ILE A 275 1.74 28.44 19.63
N LEU A 276 2.35 27.40 20.19
CA LEU A 276 3.38 26.62 19.48
C LEU A 276 2.80 25.88 18.27
N PHE A 277 1.58 25.35 18.39
CA PHE A 277 0.87 24.74 17.28
C PHE A 277 0.61 25.74 16.14
N LEU A 278 0.13 26.94 16.48
CA LEU A 278 -0.12 27.99 15.48
C LEU A 278 1.18 28.48 14.84
N LYS A 279 2.26 28.69 15.62
CA LYS A 279 3.58 29.05 15.09
C LYS A 279 4.08 28.02 14.08
N ARG A 280 4.01 26.72 14.43
CA ARG A 280 4.41 25.62 13.53
C ARG A 280 3.54 25.57 12.26
N LYS A 281 2.23 25.83 12.37
CA LYS A 281 1.34 25.94 11.20
C LYS A 281 1.74 27.09 10.28
N VAL A 282 2.04 28.26 10.85
CA VAL A 282 2.48 29.44 10.09
C VAL A 282 3.80 29.16 9.37
N GLU A 283 4.79 28.59 10.07
CA GLU A 283 6.07 28.20 9.47
C GLU A 283 5.89 27.20 8.33
N MET A 284 5.06 26.17 8.53
CA MET A 284 4.75 25.19 7.49
C MET A 284 4.08 25.84 6.27
N GLN A 285 3.17 26.79 6.47
CA GLN A 285 2.50 27.51 5.39
C GLN A 285 3.47 28.43 4.64
N LYS A 286 4.33 29.17 5.35
CA LYS A 286 5.41 29.97 4.73
C LYS A 286 6.32 29.11 3.87
N ALA A 287 6.80 27.99 4.41
CA ALA A 287 7.62 27.04 3.66
C ALA A 287 6.89 26.43 2.44
N ARG A 288 5.55 26.31 2.47
CA ARG A 288 4.77 25.87 1.30
C ARG A 288 4.64 26.96 0.23
N LEU A 289 4.59 28.24 0.62
CA LEU A 289 4.52 29.37 -0.30
C LEU A 289 5.84 29.60 -1.04
N GLU A 290 6.97 29.29 -0.40
CA GLU A 290 8.30 29.39 -1.01
C GLU A 290 8.57 28.30 -2.07
N LYS A 291 7.80 27.21 -2.07
CA LYS A 291 7.95 26.13 -3.06
C LYS A 291 7.45 26.59 -4.42
N ARG A 292 8.35 26.59 -5.40
CA ARG A 292 7.99 26.81 -6.81
C ARG A 292 7.00 25.74 -7.26
N GLN A 293 5.90 26.19 -7.86
CA GLN A 293 4.86 25.31 -8.40
C GLN A 293 4.88 25.33 -9.92
N TYR A 294 4.55 24.20 -10.53
CA TYR A 294 4.35 24.08 -11.97
C TYR A 294 2.85 24.07 -12.28
N LYS A 295 2.47 24.60 -13.44
CA LYS A 295 1.09 24.50 -13.93
C LYS A 295 0.73 23.03 -14.12
N THR A 296 -0.47 22.63 -13.68
CA THR A 296 -0.97 21.25 -13.82
C THR A 296 -0.92 20.76 -15.27
N SER A 297 -1.24 21.62 -16.24
CA SER A 297 -1.14 21.28 -17.66
C SER A 297 0.27 20.89 -18.07
N LYS A 298 1.29 21.61 -17.59
CA LYS A 298 2.69 21.29 -17.90
C LYS A 298 3.14 20.01 -17.22
N VAL A 299 2.72 19.78 -15.98
CA VAL A 299 3.01 18.53 -15.27
C VAL A 299 2.39 17.34 -16.00
N ALA A 300 1.13 17.44 -16.42
CA ALA A 300 0.44 16.40 -17.18
C ALA A 300 1.15 16.10 -18.51
N GLU A 301 1.51 17.13 -19.27
CA GLU A 301 2.24 17.00 -20.53
C GLU A 301 3.57 16.24 -20.35
N LEU A 302 4.35 16.61 -19.32
CA LEU A 302 5.63 15.96 -19.01
C LEU A 302 5.45 14.49 -18.59
N LEU A 303 4.43 14.19 -17.77
CA LEU A 303 4.13 12.82 -17.35
C LEU A 303 3.68 11.95 -18.53
N ILE A 304 2.82 12.48 -19.40
CA ILE A 304 2.38 11.77 -20.61
C ILE A 304 3.57 11.49 -21.52
N SER A 305 4.41 12.50 -21.78
CA SER A 305 5.61 12.35 -22.62
C SER A 305 6.57 11.31 -22.04
N TYR A 306 6.79 11.32 -20.73
CA TYR A 306 7.57 10.30 -20.03
C TYR A 306 6.96 8.91 -20.25
N CYS A 307 5.68 8.71 -19.92
CA CYS A 307 5.04 7.40 -20.10
C CYS A 307 5.08 6.90 -21.55
N GLN A 308 4.92 7.79 -22.53
CA GLN A 308 5.04 7.43 -23.95
C GLN A 308 6.46 7.01 -24.32
N GLN A 309 7.48 7.68 -23.79
CA GLN A 309 8.88 7.36 -24.05
C GLN A 309 9.28 5.97 -23.56
N TYR A 310 8.74 5.54 -22.40
CA TYR A 310 9.05 4.24 -21.79
C TYR A 310 8.02 3.14 -22.10
N ARG A 311 6.96 3.42 -22.86
CA ARG A 311 5.89 2.47 -23.15
C ARG A 311 6.42 1.13 -23.70
N ASP A 312 7.32 1.19 -24.68
CA ASP A 312 7.89 -0.01 -25.33
C ASP A 312 8.84 -0.81 -24.40
N TYR A 313 9.16 -0.26 -23.22
CA TYR A 313 10.02 -0.89 -22.21
C TYR A 313 9.20 -1.43 -21.02
N ASP A 314 7.88 -1.23 -21.01
CA ASP A 314 6.99 -1.75 -19.99
C ASP A 314 6.43 -3.10 -20.40
N SER A 315 6.92 -4.17 -19.75
CA SER A 315 6.54 -5.55 -20.05
C SER A 315 5.08 -5.89 -19.73
N PHE A 316 4.34 -5.02 -19.03
CA PHE A 316 2.90 -5.17 -18.82
C PHE A 316 2.06 -4.58 -19.96
N LEU A 317 2.60 -3.60 -20.68
CA LEU A 317 1.88 -2.88 -21.74
C LEU A 317 2.25 -3.39 -23.14
N CYS A 318 3.52 -3.74 -23.34
CA CYS A 318 4.04 -4.19 -24.62
C CYS A 318 4.84 -5.49 -24.43
N ALA A 319 4.68 -6.42 -25.36
CA ALA A 319 5.60 -7.54 -25.45
C ALA A 319 7.01 -6.99 -25.70
N PRO A 320 8.06 -7.55 -25.04
CA PRO A 320 9.43 -7.13 -25.29
C PRO A 320 9.74 -7.16 -26.78
N THR A 321 10.41 -6.13 -27.29
CA THR A 321 10.78 -6.04 -28.72
C THR A 321 11.74 -7.15 -29.15
N GLU A 322 12.52 -7.68 -28.21
CA GLU A 322 13.44 -8.80 -28.39
C GLU A 322 13.26 -9.78 -27.23
N GLY A 323 12.85 -11.01 -27.54
CA GLY A 323 12.63 -12.08 -26.55
C GLY A 323 11.19 -12.20 -26.04
N SER A 324 10.97 -13.18 -25.17
CA SER A 324 9.69 -13.43 -24.52
C SER A 324 9.75 -12.98 -23.05
N ASN A 325 8.60 -12.67 -22.45
CA ASN A 325 8.56 -12.34 -21.01
C ASN A 325 8.87 -13.62 -20.20
N PRO A 326 9.97 -13.65 -19.42
CA PRO A 326 10.40 -14.86 -18.72
C PRO A 326 9.33 -15.46 -17.79
N TRP A 327 8.43 -14.63 -17.25
CA TRP A 327 7.34 -15.07 -16.39
C TRP A 327 6.21 -15.81 -17.13
N LEU A 328 6.18 -15.72 -18.46
CA LEU A 328 5.16 -16.36 -19.32
C LEU A 328 5.75 -17.52 -20.14
N SER A 329 7.04 -17.45 -20.47
CA SER A 329 7.72 -18.42 -21.34
C SER A 329 8.69 -19.35 -20.62
N ASP A 330 8.98 -19.10 -19.34
CA ASP A 330 10.02 -19.78 -18.56
C ASP A 330 11.43 -19.71 -19.20
N ASP A 331 11.68 -18.71 -20.06
CA ASP A 331 12.96 -18.46 -20.72
C ASP A 331 13.68 -17.23 -20.10
N PRO A 332 14.84 -17.39 -19.43
CA PRO A 332 15.55 -16.31 -18.76
C PRO A 332 16.37 -15.42 -19.71
N SER A 333 16.41 -15.69 -21.02
CA SER A 333 17.25 -14.99 -22.00
C SER A 333 17.13 -13.46 -21.93
N LEU A 334 15.94 -12.92 -21.66
CA LEU A 334 15.73 -11.48 -21.51
C LEU A 334 16.45 -10.89 -20.29
N TRP A 335 16.51 -11.62 -19.16
CA TRP A 335 17.23 -11.18 -17.95
C TRP A 335 18.75 -11.20 -18.15
N GLU A 336 19.24 -12.21 -18.86
CA GLU A 336 20.65 -12.32 -19.21
C GLU A 336 21.07 -11.17 -20.15
N ALA A 337 20.26 -10.91 -21.19
CA ALA A 337 20.47 -9.79 -22.10
C ALA A 337 20.42 -8.42 -21.39
N ALA A 338 19.54 -8.26 -20.40
CA ALA A 338 19.42 -7.03 -19.62
C ALA A 338 20.62 -6.76 -18.70
N THR A 339 21.35 -7.80 -18.29
CA THR A 339 22.44 -7.72 -17.30
C THR A 339 23.84 -7.93 -17.89
N THR A 340 23.94 -8.35 -19.15
CA THR A 340 25.23 -8.59 -19.81
C THR A 340 26.19 -7.40 -19.70
N MET A 341 27.46 -7.70 -19.39
CA MET A 341 28.55 -6.72 -19.45
C MET A 341 29.35 -6.84 -20.75
N ASN A 342 29.01 -7.81 -21.61
CA ASN A 342 29.67 -7.97 -22.90
C ASN A 342 29.09 -6.99 -23.91
N LEU A 343 29.91 -6.05 -24.36
CA LEU A 343 29.53 -5.04 -25.33
C LEU A 343 29.14 -5.63 -26.71
N LYS A 344 29.54 -6.86 -27.03
CA LYS A 344 29.15 -7.53 -28.28
C LYS A 344 27.72 -8.09 -28.25
N ASP A 345 27.22 -8.39 -27.05
CA ASP A 345 25.94 -9.06 -26.84
C ASP A 345 24.89 -8.10 -26.26
N VAL A 346 25.23 -6.82 -26.09
CA VAL A 346 24.31 -5.83 -25.54
C VAL A 346 23.17 -5.58 -26.54
N PRO A 347 21.90 -5.71 -26.11
CA PRO A 347 20.79 -5.49 -27.00
C PRO A 347 20.58 -4.00 -27.30
N VAL A 348 20.09 -3.71 -28.50
CA VAL A 348 19.95 -2.32 -29.00
C VAL A 348 18.94 -1.53 -28.16
N TRP A 349 17.87 -2.15 -27.68
CA TRP A 349 16.89 -1.49 -26.82
C TRP A 349 17.53 -0.98 -25.53
N ARG A 350 18.44 -1.74 -24.91
CA ARG A 350 19.13 -1.32 -23.68
C ARG A 350 20.01 -0.10 -23.94
N VAL A 351 20.75 -0.10 -25.05
CA VAL A 351 21.59 1.04 -25.45
C VAL A 351 20.74 2.27 -25.80
N LYS A 352 19.62 2.09 -26.50
CA LYS A 352 18.68 3.18 -26.84
C LYS A 352 18.14 3.87 -25.59
N LYS A 353 17.92 3.13 -24.51
CA LYS A 353 17.46 3.67 -23.21
C LYS A 353 18.47 4.65 -22.61
N TRP A 354 19.77 4.48 -22.83
CA TRP A 354 20.78 5.44 -22.35
C TRP A 354 20.60 6.84 -22.92
N GLY A 355 19.96 6.97 -24.10
CA GLY A 355 19.65 8.26 -24.70
C GLY A 355 18.40 8.95 -24.14
N PHE A 356 17.62 8.27 -23.29
CA PHE A 356 16.36 8.82 -22.78
C PHE A 356 16.60 9.87 -21.70
N SER A 357 17.52 9.59 -20.80
CA SER A 357 17.95 10.53 -19.79
C SER A 357 19.37 10.21 -19.32
N PHE A 358 20.03 11.22 -18.78
CA PHE A 358 21.35 11.03 -18.17
C PHE A 358 21.28 10.04 -16.98
N ASP A 359 20.14 9.98 -16.30
CA ASP A 359 19.91 9.03 -15.21
C ASP A 359 19.87 7.58 -15.71
N ASP A 360 19.29 7.30 -16.88
CA ASP A 360 19.29 5.95 -17.45
C ASP A 360 20.69 5.48 -17.82
N LEU A 361 21.49 6.38 -18.42
CA LEU A 361 22.90 6.11 -18.71
C LEU A 361 23.69 5.81 -17.42
N LEU A 362 23.51 6.62 -16.37
CA LEU A 362 24.25 6.47 -15.12
C LEU A 362 23.76 5.29 -14.26
N LYS A 363 22.51 4.87 -14.39
CA LYS A 363 21.99 3.68 -13.68
C LYS A 363 22.51 2.38 -14.30
N ASP A 364 22.73 2.36 -15.61
CA ASP A 364 23.28 1.19 -16.30
C ASP A 364 24.79 1.07 -16.04
N PRO A 365 25.30 -0.05 -15.47
CA PRO A 365 26.73 -0.24 -15.28
C PRO A 365 27.53 -0.19 -16.60
N LEU A 366 27.02 -0.83 -17.66
CA LEU A 366 27.69 -0.83 -18.96
C LEU A 366 27.63 0.57 -19.59
N GLY A 367 26.51 1.28 -19.42
CA GLY A 367 26.35 2.68 -19.83
C GLY A 367 27.40 3.59 -19.17
N ARG A 368 27.56 3.48 -17.84
CA ARG A 368 28.60 4.18 -17.09
C ARG A 368 30.00 3.86 -17.60
N ASP A 369 30.31 2.61 -17.88
CA ASP A 369 31.63 2.21 -18.40
C ASP A 369 31.92 2.82 -19.78
N GLN A 370 30.94 2.83 -20.68
CA GLN A 370 31.11 3.47 -21.99
C GLN A 370 31.23 4.98 -21.87
N PHE A 371 30.46 5.61 -20.98
CA PHE A 371 30.55 7.03 -20.71
C PHE A 371 31.91 7.40 -20.08
N ALA A 372 32.43 6.60 -19.15
CA ALA A 372 33.76 6.78 -18.57
C ALA A 372 34.87 6.71 -19.64
N LYS A 373 34.78 5.74 -20.57
CA LYS A 373 35.72 5.64 -21.70
C LYS A 373 35.66 6.85 -22.63
N PHE A 374 34.47 7.41 -22.84
CA PHE A 374 34.30 8.64 -23.60
C PHE A 374 34.96 9.83 -22.90
N LEU A 375 34.68 10.03 -21.61
CA LEU A 375 35.27 11.11 -20.81
C LEU A 375 36.79 11.01 -20.70
N ALA A 376 37.34 9.79 -20.63
CA ALA A 376 38.79 9.57 -20.61
C ALA A 376 39.48 10.08 -21.90
N LYS A 377 38.82 9.94 -23.06
CA LYS A 377 39.32 10.49 -24.33
C LYS A 377 39.29 12.02 -24.37
N GLU A 378 38.36 12.63 -23.64
CA GLU A 378 38.24 14.09 -23.50
C GLU A 378 38.94 14.63 -22.24
N PHE A 379 39.74 13.80 -21.55
CA PHE A 379 40.44 14.17 -20.31
C PHE A 379 39.51 14.81 -19.24
N SER A 380 38.30 14.28 -19.08
CA SER A 380 37.26 14.79 -18.14
C SER A 380 36.62 13.70 -17.27
N GLN A 381 37.30 12.57 -17.10
CA GLN A 381 36.83 11.38 -16.39
C GLN A 381 36.65 11.61 -14.87
N GLU A 382 37.42 12.52 -14.28
CA GLU A 382 37.40 12.87 -12.86
C GLU A 382 35.99 13.26 -12.38
N ASN A 383 35.19 13.91 -13.22
CA ASN A 383 33.82 14.31 -12.91
C ASN A 383 32.91 13.12 -12.62
N LEU A 384 33.00 12.08 -13.46
CA LEU A 384 32.22 10.86 -13.26
C LEU A 384 32.74 10.05 -12.07
N ARG A 385 34.07 9.99 -11.87
CA ARG A 385 34.67 9.30 -10.72
C ARG A 385 34.22 9.92 -9.40
N PHE A 386 34.27 11.25 -9.30
CA PHE A 386 33.77 11.98 -8.14
C PHE A 386 32.28 11.71 -7.90
N TRP A 387 31.46 11.77 -8.95
CA TRP A 387 30.03 11.49 -8.81
C TRP A 387 29.75 10.08 -8.30
N VAL A 388 30.46 9.07 -8.83
CA VAL A 388 30.35 7.67 -8.38
C VAL A 388 30.82 7.54 -6.92
N ALA A 389 31.94 8.15 -6.55
CA ALA A 389 32.46 8.11 -5.18
C ALA A 389 31.45 8.71 -4.17
N CYS A 390 30.75 9.79 -4.55
CA CYS A 390 29.67 10.36 -3.75
C CYS A 390 28.48 9.39 -3.57
N GLN A 391 28.10 8.66 -4.63
CA GLN A 391 27.04 7.64 -4.51
C GLN A 391 27.44 6.50 -3.58
N GLU A 392 28.70 6.06 -3.66
CA GLU A 392 29.20 5.02 -2.76
C GLU A 392 29.31 5.50 -1.31
N LEU A 393 29.69 6.77 -1.07
CA LEU A 393 29.68 7.37 0.27
C LEU A 393 28.27 7.28 0.90
N LYS A 394 27.24 7.60 0.11
CA LYS A 394 25.84 7.51 0.55
C LYS A 394 25.40 6.09 0.89
N ALA A 395 25.98 5.08 0.23
CA ALA A 395 25.69 3.66 0.49
C ALA A 395 26.60 3.01 1.57
N THR A 396 27.67 3.71 2.01
CA THR A 396 28.69 3.16 2.92
C THR A 396 28.16 2.99 4.35
N ALA A 397 28.69 2.04 5.14
CA ALA A 397 28.33 1.91 6.56
C ALA A 397 28.65 3.21 7.35
N ILE A 398 27.79 3.62 8.28
CA ILE A 398 27.91 4.93 8.95
C ILE A 398 29.26 5.14 9.64
N SER A 399 29.87 4.06 10.16
CA SER A 399 31.18 4.09 10.82
C SER A 399 32.34 4.41 9.88
N LYS A 400 32.20 4.13 8.58
CA LYS A 400 33.24 4.37 7.56
C LYS A 400 33.04 5.68 6.79
N VAL A 401 31.89 6.35 6.97
CA VAL A 401 31.55 7.59 6.27
C VAL A 401 32.59 8.70 6.49
N PRO A 402 33.11 8.94 7.71
CA PRO A 402 34.10 10.00 7.91
C PRO A 402 35.40 9.75 7.13
N ALA A 403 35.93 8.52 7.17
CA ALA A 403 37.15 8.16 6.46
C ALA A 403 36.98 8.27 4.94
N LYS A 404 35.90 7.70 4.40
CA LYS A 404 35.61 7.78 2.95
C LYS A 404 35.34 9.21 2.49
N ALA A 405 34.71 10.05 3.32
CA ALA A 405 34.51 11.45 2.99
C ALA A 405 35.85 12.20 2.91
N GLN A 406 36.80 11.90 3.80
CA GLN A 406 38.14 12.47 3.75
C GLN A 406 38.89 12.02 2.49
N GLU A 407 38.85 10.73 2.15
CA GLU A 407 39.44 10.20 0.91
C GLU A 407 38.91 10.92 -0.35
N ILE A 408 37.59 11.10 -0.45
CA ILE A 408 36.95 11.81 -1.58
C ILE A 408 37.38 13.28 -1.61
N HIS A 409 37.44 13.94 -0.45
CA HIS A 409 37.90 15.31 -0.37
C HIS A 409 39.35 15.44 -0.87
N ASP A 410 40.23 14.55 -0.43
CA ASP A 410 41.65 14.61 -0.74
C ASP A 410 41.93 14.25 -2.21
N GLU A 411 41.19 13.32 -2.78
CA GLU A 411 41.32 12.92 -4.18
C GLU A 411 40.84 14.01 -5.15
N PHE A 412 39.71 14.69 -4.88
CA PHE A 412 39.02 15.53 -5.88
C PHE A 412 38.95 17.04 -5.55
N LEU A 413 39.07 17.44 -4.29
CA LEU A 413 38.73 18.80 -3.83
C LEU A 413 39.86 19.50 -3.06
N SER A 414 40.83 18.76 -2.54
CA SER A 414 42.01 19.32 -1.88
C SER A 414 42.86 20.19 -2.83
N GLU A 415 43.60 21.14 -2.28
CA GLU A 415 44.56 21.95 -3.05
C GLU A 415 45.71 21.11 -3.63
N ALA A 416 46.01 19.98 -3.00
CA ALA A 416 47.00 19.00 -3.45
C ALA A 416 46.36 17.82 -4.21
N SER A 417 45.12 17.95 -4.67
CA SER A 417 44.37 16.89 -5.35
C SER A 417 45.06 16.43 -6.64
N HIS A 418 45.17 15.11 -6.81
CA HIS A 418 45.70 14.48 -8.02
C HIS A 418 44.66 14.40 -9.16
N SER A 419 43.38 14.63 -8.88
CA SER A 419 42.29 14.59 -9.87
C SER A 419 41.25 15.68 -9.57
N PRO A 420 41.63 16.97 -9.67
CA PRO A 420 40.78 18.07 -9.22
C PRO A 420 39.56 18.24 -10.11
N ILE A 421 38.37 18.30 -9.51
CA ILE A 421 37.13 18.59 -10.23
C ILE A 421 36.89 20.10 -10.36
N ASN A 422 36.26 20.49 -11.46
CA ASN A 422 35.87 21.88 -11.69
C ASN A 422 34.53 22.17 -10.99
N VAL A 423 34.60 22.83 -9.82
CA VAL A 423 33.44 23.29 -9.05
C VAL A 423 33.57 24.78 -8.78
N ASP A 424 32.43 25.49 -8.82
CA ASP A 424 32.42 26.92 -8.51
C ASP A 424 32.87 27.20 -7.06
N SER A 425 33.34 28.44 -6.82
CA SER A 425 33.89 28.83 -5.52
C SER A 425 32.89 28.72 -4.36
N LYS A 426 31.60 28.94 -4.65
CA LYS A 426 30.52 28.87 -3.65
C LYS A 426 30.29 27.43 -3.19
N VAL A 427 30.22 26.48 -4.12
CA VAL A 427 30.05 25.05 -3.88
C VAL A 427 31.28 24.47 -3.16
N ARG A 428 32.48 24.91 -3.56
CA ARG A 428 33.73 24.53 -2.86
C ARG A 428 33.72 25.00 -1.40
N GLU A 429 33.28 26.23 -1.15
CA GLU A 429 33.18 26.78 0.21
C GLU A 429 32.12 26.06 1.08
N VAL A 430 30.95 25.74 0.51
CA VAL A 430 29.92 24.94 1.20
C VAL A 430 30.46 23.57 1.58
N THR A 431 31.13 22.91 0.64
CA THR A 431 31.72 21.58 0.87
C THR A 431 32.80 21.62 1.95
N ARG A 432 33.66 22.64 1.92
CA ARG A 432 34.69 22.86 2.95
C ARG A 432 34.09 23.07 4.34
N LYS A 433 32.99 23.82 4.46
CA LYS A 433 32.26 23.98 5.75
C LYS A 433 31.67 22.66 6.22
N ASN A 434 31.05 21.89 5.32
CA ASN A 434 30.48 20.59 5.64
C ASN A 434 31.55 19.58 6.10
N MET A 435 32.74 19.62 5.49
CA MET A 435 33.90 18.80 5.86
C MET A 435 34.50 19.19 7.23
N LYS A 436 34.49 20.49 7.58
CA LYS A 436 34.94 20.96 8.91
C LYS A 436 33.98 20.57 10.06
N GLY A 437 32.71 20.36 9.74
CA GLY A 437 31.75 19.76 10.67
C GLY A 437 31.95 18.24 10.79
N ALA A 438 30.93 17.54 11.32
CA ALA A 438 30.91 16.09 11.26
C ALA A 438 30.57 15.65 9.83
N ALA A 439 31.57 15.18 9.07
CA ALA A 439 31.39 14.67 7.73
C ALA A 439 30.33 13.54 7.71
N GLY A 440 29.29 13.74 6.90
CA GLY A 440 28.14 12.85 6.80
C GLY A 440 27.88 12.38 5.38
N ARG A 441 26.83 11.58 5.19
CA ARG A 441 26.45 11.01 3.89
C ARG A 441 26.16 12.05 2.80
N TYR A 442 25.80 13.26 3.22
CA TYR A 442 25.33 14.34 2.34
C TYR A 442 26.33 15.50 2.26
N THR A 443 27.57 15.31 2.75
CA THR A 443 28.61 16.35 2.77
C THR A 443 28.88 16.95 1.40
N PHE A 444 28.83 16.13 0.35
CA PHE A 444 29.13 16.51 -1.04
C PHE A 444 27.89 16.79 -1.90
N ASP A 445 26.67 16.85 -1.36
CA ASP A 445 25.44 16.94 -2.18
C ASP A 445 25.46 18.11 -3.17
N SER A 446 25.87 19.30 -2.70
CA SER A 446 25.96 20.49 -3.57
C SER A 446 27.02 20.34 -4.66
N ALA A 447 28.18 19.73 -4.34
CA ALA A 447 29.23 19.46 -5.32
C ALA A 447 28.82 18.38 -6.32
N GLN A 448 28.19 17.31 -5.85
CA GLN A 448 27.69 16.23 -6.67
C GLN A 448 26.61 16.71 -7.65
N GLU A 449 25.68 17.56 -7.20
CA GLU A 449 24.65 18.16 -8.06
C GLU A 449 25.24 19.09 -9.13
N HIS A 450 26.25 19.88 -8.75
CA HIS A 450 26.98 20.75 -9.69
C HIS A 450 27.64 19.93 -10.80
N ILE A 451 28.42 18.90 -10.42
CA ILE A 451 29.12 18.02 -11.37
C ILE A 451 28.14 17.20 -12.21
N TYR A 452 27.05 16.70 -11.61
CA TYR A 452 25.99 16.02 -12.35
C TYR A 452 25.39 16.93 -13.43
N THR A 453 25.08 18.19 -13.08
CA THR A 453 24.49 19.15 -14.02
C THR A 453 25.46 19.52 -15.13
N LEU A 454 26.75 19.68 -14.81
CA LEU A 454 27.82 19.93 -15.77
C LEU A 454 27.93 18.79 -16.79
N MET A 455 28.04 17.54 -16.32
CA MET A 455 28.09 16.38 -17.21
C MET A 455 26.81 16.21 -18.02
N ARG A 456 25.64 16.46 -17.42
CA ARG A 456 24.33 16.32 -18.09
C ARG A 456 24.17 17.31 -19.24
N SER A 457 24.55 18.56 -19.06
CA SER A 457 24.35 19.62 -20.06
C SER A 457 25.37 19.56 -21.19
N ASP A 458 26.58 19.09 -20.90
CA ASP A 458 27.71 19.14 -21.82
C ASP A 458 28.16 17.74 -22.28
N SER A 459 28.91 17.01 -21.44
CA SER A 459 29.53 15.74 -21.79
C SER A 459 28.53 14.67 -22.26
N TYR A 460 27.36 14.57 -21.64
CA TYR A 460 26.30 13.63 -22.01
C TYR A 460 25.72 13.93 -23.40
N SER A 461 25.47 15.22 -23.69
CA SER A 461 25.00 15.67 -25.01
C SER A 461 26.01 15.32 -26.12
N ARG A 462 27.31 15.47 -25.83
CA ARG A 462 28.40 15.08 -26.74
C ARG A 462 28.53 13.57 -26.87
N PHE A 463 28.42 12.83 -25.77
CA PHE A 463 28.42 11.36 -25.78
C PHE A 463 27.34 10.78 -26.69
N LEU A 464 26.10 11.26 -26.62
CA LEU A 464 25.02 10.78 -27.48
C LEU A 464 25.23 11.09 -28.97
N LYS A 465 26.07 12.07 -29.30
CA LYS A 465 26.44 12.43 -30.68
C LYS A 465 27.73 11.74 -31.15
N SER A 466 28.48 11.13 -30.24
CA SER A 466 29.75 10.49 -30.52
C SER A 466 29.60 9.23 -31.37
N ASP A 467 30.64 8.87 -32.10
CA ASP A 467 30.68 7.62 -32.86
C ASP A 467 30.61 6.40 -31.93
N LEU A 468 31.16 6.49 -30.72
CA LEU A 468 31.10 5.43 -29.72
C LEU A 468 29.66 5.00 -29.42
N TYR A 469 28.74 5.95 -29.18
CA TYR A 469 27.34 5.63 -28.92
C TYR A 469 26.59 5.19 -30.19
N LYS A 470 26.84 5.86 -31.32
CA LYS A 470 26.18 5.54 -32.60
C LYS A 470 26.52 4.16 -33.14
N GLU A 471 27.75 3.70 -32.93
CA GLU A 471 28.20 2.35 -33.30
C GLU A 471 27.47 1.28 -32.49
N LEU A 472 27.21 1.51 -31.20
CA LEU A 472 26.47 0.59 -30.33
C LEU A 472 24.99 0.51 -30.69
N LEU A 473 24.39 1.62 -31.16
CA LEU A 473 23.02 1.61 -31.67
C LEU A 473 22.89 0.92 -33.03
N ASN A 474 23.95 0.92 -33.85
CA ASN A 474 23.94 0.38 -35.21
C ASN A 474 25.14 -0.53 -35.49
N PRO A 475 25.21 -1.72 -34.87
CA PRO A 475 26.35 -2.62 -34.99
C PRO A 475 26.64 -3.09 -36.43
N LYS A 476 25.69 -2.94 -37.37
CA LYS A 476 25.79 -3.38 -38.78
C LYS A 476 26.68 -2.50 -39.69
N LYS A 477 27.13 -1.30 -39.27
CA LYS A 477 27.99 -0.43 -40.12
C LYS A 477 29.47 -0.83 -40.19
N LYS A 478 29.88 -1.89 -39.47
CA LYS A 478 31.29 -2.28 -39.32
C LYS A 478 31.99 -2.80 -40.59
N CYS A 479 31.26 -3.18 -41.65
CA CYS A 479 31.86 -3.79 -42.85
C CYS A 479 32.09 -2.86 -44.05
N GLN A 480 31.58 -1.62 -44.08
CA GLN A 480 31.72 -0.75 -45.26
C GLN A 480 32.84 0.30 -45.13
N SER A 481 33.06 0.88 -43.95
CA SER A 481 33.90 2.09 -43.85
C SER A 481 35.41 1.88 -43.92
N HIS A 482 35.93 0.72 -43.49
CA HIS A 482 37.37 0.44 -43.57
C HIS A 482 37.79 0.01 -44.98
N TRP A 483 37.02 -0.88 -45.62
CA TRP A 483 37.36 -1.42 -46.94
C TRP A 483 37.28 -0.35 -48.04
N GLU A 484 36.29 0.56 -47.99
CA GLU A 484 36.13 1.65 -48.96
C GLU A 484 37.25 2.69 -48.86
N LYS A 485 37.73 3.00 -47.64
CA LYS A 485 38.86 3.91 -47.43
C LYS A 485 40.19 3.31 -47.90
N THR A 486 40.37 2.00 -47.82
CA THR A 486 41.60 1.33 -48.30
C THR A 486 41.59 1.05 -49.80
N LYS A 487 40.42 0.93 -50.45
CA LYS A 487 40.34 0.61 -51.88
C LYS A 487 40.77 1.77 -52.80
N SER A 488 40.64 3.02 -52.33
CA SER A 488 41.07 4.21 -53.07
C SER A 488 42.58 4.47 -53.01
N LEU A 489 43.32 3.74 -52.17
CA LEU A 489 44.76 3.90 -51.95
C LEU A 489 45.60 2.81 -52.63
N ILE A 490 44.99 1.86 -53.35
CA ILE A 490 45.70 0.81 -54.09
C ILE A 490 45.98 1.34 -55.51
N PRO A 491 47.27 1.49 -55.93
CA PRO A 491 47.59 1.83 -57.31
C PRO A 491 47.12 0.72 -58.25
N LYS A 492 46.39 1.07 -59.31
CA LYS A 492 46.06 0.12 -60.39
C LYS A 492 47.36 -0.26 -61.11
N LEU A 493 47.86 -1.47 -60.87
CA LEU A 493 48.95 -2.06 -61.65
C LEU A 493 48.48 -2.37 -63.09
N PRO A 494 49.32 -2.14 -64.12
CA PRO A 494 49.00 -2.54 -65.49
C PRO A 494 48.95 -4.07 -65.61
N SER A 495 47.96 -4.59 -66.33
CA SER A 495 47.80 -6.03 -66.56
C SER A 495 48.94 -6.59 -67.41
N LEU A 496 49.77 -7.44 -66.80
CA LEU A 496 50.65 -8.37 -67.51
C LEU A 496 49.88 -9.67 -67.77
N ALA A 497 49.19 -9.74 -68.90
CA ALA A 497 48.64 -10.98 -69.43
C ALA A 497 48.67 -10.94 -70.96
N ASN A 498 49.86 -11.14 -71.52
CA ASN A 498 50.07 -11.66 -72.86
C ASN A 498 51.38 -12.45 -72.84
N ARG A 499 51.27 -13.76 -72.59
CA ARG A 499 52.14 -14.85 -73.08
C ARG A 499 51.90 -16.12 -72.26
N MET A 500 51.11 -17.02 -72.81
CA MET A 500 51.60 -18.35 -73.21
C MET A 500 50.44 -19.10 -73.89
N ASP A 501 50.43 -19.01 -75.22
CA ASP A 501 50.07 -20.17 -76.04
C ASP A 501 51.00 -21.32 -75.68
N PHE A 502 50.48 -22.53 -75.50
CA PHE A 502 50.91 -23.78 -76.15
C PHE A 502 50.32 -25.03 -75.46
N LEU A 503 49.77 -25.93 -76.30
CA LEU A 503 49.58 -27.38 -76.15
C LEU A 503 48.18 -27.93 -75.76
N ASP A 504 47.36 -28.13 -76.82
CA ASP A 504 46.82 -29.42 -77.31
C ASP A 504 46.43 -30.53 -76.31
N LYS A 505 45.12 -30.80 -76.17
CA LYS A 505 44.37 -31.89 -76.87
C LYS A 505 42.91 -31.94 -76.42
#